data_AF-A0AAD9J6M9-F1
#
_entry.id   AF-A0AAD9J6M9-F1
#
_cell.length_a   1.000
_cell.length_b   1.000
_cell.length_c   1.000
_cell.angle_alpha   90.00
_cell.angle_beta   90.00
_cell.angle_gamma   90.00
#
_symmetry.space_group_name_H-M   'P 1'
#
loop_
_entity.id
_entity.type
_entity.pdbx_description
1 polymer ?
#
loop_
_entity_poly.entity_id
_entity_poly.type
_entity_poly.pdbx_seq_one_letter_code
_entity_poly.pdbx_strand_id
1 'polypeptide(L)'
;MSSEQKSEPATLPMGEEVKLNMTPEGARDDLDLLERDPNGMNADIKTKFHDVFGEPDREIYSLDKIWIIAYKVYGLTKLWCYRIISVVLAIPLAVFWGVSFACVSFCRIWVCVPCLRSCDIELMCVRQVFDVCLQTFLGPCWEAFGRLFYNIRVKLIKSEV
;
A
#
# COMPACT_ATOMS: atom_id res chain seq x y z
N MET A 1 33.46 -33.28 25.93
CA MET A 1 32.53 -32.88 27.00
C MET A 1 32.85 -31.44 27.38
N SER A 2 32.30 -30.48 26.65
CA SER A 2 32.19 -29.10 27.10
C SER A 2 30.94 -28.55 26.45
N SER A 3 29.95 -28.28 27.28
CA SER A 3 28.57 -27.99 26.95
C SER A 3 28.45 -26.64 26.27
N GLU A 4 27.92 -26.63 25.06
CA GLU A 4 27.55 -25.44 24.31
C GLU A 4 26.31 -24.82 24.96
N GLN A 5 26.51 -23.86 25.85
CA GLN A 5 25.44 -23.20 26.57
C GLN A 5 24.89 -22.07 25.69
N LYS A 6 23.96 -22.44 24.82
CA LYS A 6 23.14 -21.53 24.01
C LYS A 6 22.30 -20.66 24.93
N SER A 7 22.72 -19.42 25.16
CA SER A 7 21.91 -18.41 25.85
C SER A 7 20.85 -17.90 24.88
N GLU A 8 19.65 -18.45 25.00
CA GLU A 8 18.45 -17.93 24.34
C GLU A 8 18.23 -16.47 24.80
N PRO A 9 18.10 -15.50 23.88
CA PRO A 9 17.79 -14.14 24.25
C PRO A 9 16.36 -14.11 24.81
N ALA A 10 16.24 -13.64 26.06
CA ALA A 10 14.96 -13.44 26.72
C ALA A 10 14.08 -12.49 25.89
N THR A 11 13.10 -13.06 25.20
CA THR A 11 11.99 -12.33 24.60
C THR A 11 11.14 -11.78 25.74
N LEU A 12 11.42 -10.56 26.18
CA LEU A 12 10.54 -9.87 27.12
C LEU A 12 9.37 -9.24 26.34
N PRO A 13 8.12 -9.54 26.72
CA PRO A 13 6.94 -8.97 26.08
C PRO A 13 6.84 -7.50 26.48
N MET A 14 7.44 -6.61 25.70
CA MET A 14 7.16 -5.17 25.77
C MET A 14 5.84 -4.90 25.07
N GLY A 15 4.75 -5.22 25.77
CA GLY A 15 3.39 -5.10 25.27
C GLY A 15 2.42 -5.68 26.28
N GLU A 16 2.41 -5.15 27.50
CA GLU A 16 1.23 -5.34 28.35
C GLU A 16 0.10 -4.54 27.71
N GLU A 17 -0.79 -5.27 27.02
CA GLU A 17 -2.04 -4.74 26.50
C GLU A 17 -2.89 -4.26 27.68
N VAL A 18 -3.11 -2.96 27.77
CA VAL A 18 -4.22 -2.43 28.56
C VAL A 18 -5.50 -2.84 27.84
N LYS A 19 -6.11 -3.96 28.25
CA LYS A 19 -7.47 -4.35 27.83
C LYS A 19 -8.48 -3.36 28.39
N LEU A 20 -8.70 -2.28 27.65
CA LEU A 20 -9.87 -1.42 27.83
C LEU A 20 -11.09 -2.15 27.28
N ASN A 21 -11.72 -2.96 28.13
CA ASN A 21 -13.04 -3.51 27.85
C ASN A 21 -14.05 -2.35 27.90
N MET A 22 -14.44 -1.83 26.73
CA MET A 22 -15.66 -1.03 26.63
C MET A 22 -16.49 -1.50 25.46
N THR A 23 -17.52 -2.28 25.79
CA THR A 23 -18.57 -2.80 24.92
C THR A 23 -19.65 -1.71 24.67
N PRO A 24 -20.57 -1.92 23.71
CA PRO A 24 -20.49 -1.37 22.37
C PRO A 24 -21.62 -0.36 22.12
N GLU A 25 -21.37 0.73 21.37
CA GLU A 25 -22.40 1.37 20.54
C GLU A 25 -21.77 2.24 19.46
N GLY A 26 -22.13 1.92 18.20
CA GLY A 26 -22.09 2.86 17.08
C GLY A 26 -20.92 2.73 16.11
N ALA A 27 -21.07 1.82 15.14
CA ALA A 27 -20.42 1.81 13.83
C ALA A 27 -19.51 2.99 13.48
N ARG A 28 -18.19 2.82 13.66
CA ARG A 28 -17.14 3.62 13.04
C ARG A 28 -16.05 2.63 12.67
N ASP A 29 -15.67 2.59 11.39
CA ASP A 29 -14.67 1.71 10.80
C ASP A 29 -13.60 1.27 11.81
N ASP A 30 -13.45 -0.04 11.98
CA ASP A 30 -12.68 -0.71 13.04
C ASP A 30 -11.24 -0.21 13.10
N LEU A 31 -11.00 0.84 13.89
CA LEU A 31 -9.66 1.39 14.11
C LEU A 31 -8.89 0.44 15.03
N ASP A 32 -8.11 -0.45 14.43
CA ASP A 32 -7.22 -1.34 15.16
C ASP A 32 -6.11 -0.52 15.83
N LEU A 33 -6.11 -0.52 17.18
CA LEU A 33 -5.12 0.21 17.97
C LEU A 33 -3.80 -0.57 18.13
N LEU A 34 -3.83 -1.88 17.86
CA LEU A 34 -2.68 -2.78 17.91
C LEU A 34 -1.92 -2.74 16.58
N GLU A 35 -2.63 -2.81 15.45
CA GLU A 35 -2.05 -2.73 14.11
C GLU A 35 -2.24 -1.35 13.48
N ARG A 36 -1.29 -0.45 13.74
CA ARG A 36 -1.32 0.95 13.25
C ARG A 36 -0.86 1.14 11.80
N ASP A 37 -0.38 0.09 11.13
CA ASP A 37 0.05 0.10 9.73
C ASP A 37 -0.49 -1.13 8.97
N PRO A 38 -1.82 -1.26 8.81
CA PRO A 38 -2.44 -2.44 8.21
C PRO A 38 -2.08 -2.61 6.71
N ASN A 39 -1.73 -1.51 6.04
CA ASN A 39 -1.34 -1.52 4.63
C ASN A 39 0.17 -1.74 4.44
N GLY A 40 0.94 -1.88 5.53
CA GLY A 40 2.39 -2.08 5.49
C GLY A 40 3.17 -0.98 4.78
N MET A 41 2.67 0.27 4.80
CA MET A 41 3.26 1.39 4.07
C MET A 41 4.64 1.78 4.60
N ASN A 42 4.94 1.45 5.85
CA ASN A 42 6.18 1.82 6.52
C ASN A 42 7.10 0.60 6.77
N ALA A 43 6.97 -0.46 5.97
CA ALA A 43 7.74 -1.69 6.14
C ALA A 43 9.26 -1.46 6.08
N ASP A 44 9.69 -0.55 5.21
CA ASP A 44 11.07 -0.19 4.90
C ASP A 44 11.74 0.69 5.96
N ILE A 45 10.96 1.33 6.84
CA ILE A 45 11.47 2.24 7.89
C ILE A 45 11.73 1.48 9.21
N LYS A 46 11.45 0.17 9.25
CA LYS A 46 11.65 -0.70 10.44
C LYS A 46 13.15 -0.98 10.69
N THR A 47 13.86 0.02 11.18
CA THR A 47 15.27 -0.06 11.58
C THR A 47 15.43 -0.81 12.90
N LYS A 48 16.19 -1.92 12.90
CA LYS A 48 16.58 -2.65 14.11
C LYS A 48 17.86 -2.05 14.70
N PHE A 49 18.09 -2.26 15.99
CA PHE A 49 19.31 -1.81 16.67
C PHE A 49 20.58 -2.31 15.98
N HIS A 50 20.59 -3.58 15.56
CA HIS A 50 21.69 -4.20 14.83
C HIS A 50 21.90 -3.59 13.43
N ASP A 51 20.89 -3.00 12.81
CA ASP A 51 21.04 -2.37 11.48
C ASP A 51 21.72 -0.98 11.59
N VAL A 52 21.71 -0.38 12.79
CA VAL A 52 22.29 0.95 13.04
C VAL A 52 23.67 0.85 13.70
N PHE A 53 23.83 -0.06 14.65
CA PHE A 53 25.04 -0.17 15.48
C PHE A 53 25.75 -1.52 15.33
N GLY A 54 25.29 -2.41 14.45
CA GLY A 54 25.83 -3.76 14.32
C GLY A 54 27.35 -3.77 14.12
N GLU A 55 28.06 -4.36 15.06
CA GLU A 55 29.51 -4.56 14.96
C GLU A 55 29.79 -5.69 13.93
N PRO A 56 30.69 -5.48 12.94
CA PRO A 56 30.91 -6.43 11.84
C PRO A 56 31.80 -7.63 12.18
N ASP A 57 32.62 -7.59 13.23
CA ASP A 57 33.67 -8.59 13.51
C ASP A 57 33.57 -9.24 14.88
N ARG A 58 33.88 -10.54 14.96
CA ARG A 58 33.87 -11.33 16.21
C ARG A 58 35.11 -11.12 17.10
N GLU A 59 36.08 -10.35 16.64
CA GLU A 59 37.40 -10.21 17.27
C GLU A 59 37.50 -9.00 18.21
N ILE A 60 36.59 -8.01 18.06
CA ILE A 60 36.56 -6.76 18.83
C ILE A 60 35.14 -6.53 19.37
N TYR A 61 34.65 -7.44 20.22
CA TYR A 61 33.36 -7.23 20.88
C TYR A 61 33.48 -6.14 21.95
N SER A 62 32.55 -5.18 21.93
CA SER A 62 32.29 -4.38 23.11
C SER A 62 31.83 -5.27 24.28
N LEU A 63 32.13 -4.87 25.53
CA LEU A 63 31.75 -5.65 26.71
C LEU A 63 30.24 -5.97 26.69
N ASP A 64 29.85 -7.24 26.83
CA ASP A 64 28.45 -7.71 26.74
C ASP A 64 27.45 -6.87 27.56
N LYS A 65 27.88 -6.43 28.75
CA LYS A 65 27.04 -5.61 29.64
C LYS A 65 26.72 -4.24 29.02
N ILE A 66 27.70 -3.64 28.34
CA ILE A 66 27.54 -2.34 27.68
C ILE A 66 26.65 -2.51 26.46
N TRP A 67 26.85 -3.58 25.69
CA TRP A 67 26.01 -3.90 24.53
C TRP A 67 24.53 -4.05 24.91
N ILE A 68 24.22 -4.76 25.99
CA ILE A 68 22.84 -4.92 26.51
C ILE A 68 22.26 -3.58 26.99
N ILE A 69 23.05 -2.77 27.70
CA ILE A 69 22.59 -1.46 28.18
C ILE A 69 22.32 -0.52 27.00
N ALA A 70 23.20 -0.50 26.00
CA ALA A 70 23.03 0.28 24.78
C ALA A 70 21.74 -0.11 24.05
N TYR A 71 21.48 -1.42 23.89
CA TYR A 71 20.23 -1.92 23.32
C TYR A 71 18.99 -1.40 24.06
N LYS A 72 18.99 -1.48 25.40
CA LYS A 72 17.86 -1.03 26.24
C LYS A 72 17.65 0.48 26.16
N VAL A 73 18.71 1.26 26.32
CA VAL A 73 18.64 2.73 26.30
C VAL A 73 18.23 3.24 24.93
N TYR A 74 18.73 2.63 23.84
CA TYR A 74 18.32 2.95 22.47
C TYR A 74 16.81 2.74 22.26
N GLY A 75 16.28 1.56 22.64
CA GLY A 75 14.86 1.26 22.50
C GLY A 75 13.96 2.21 23.28
N LEU A 76 14.33 2.51 24.53
CA LEU A 76 13.58 3.46 25.37
C LEU A 76 13.62 4.88 24.78
N THR A 77 14.80 5.36 24.41
CA THR A 77 14.98 6.73 23.89
C THR A 77 14.19 6.91 22.60
N LYS A 78 14.24 5.94 21.68
CA LYS A 78 13.46 5.92 20.45
C LYS A 78 11.95 5.98 20.74
N LEU A 79 11.46 5.18 21.68
CA LEU A 79 10.05 5.12 22.04
C LEU A 79 9.55 6.46 22.62
N TRP A 80 10.25 7.02 23.59
CA TRP A 80 9.83 8.25 24.26
C TRP A 80 9.92 9.47 23.33
N CYS A 81 11.00 9.56 22.54
CA CYS A 81 11.15 10.61 21.55
C CYS A 81 10.02 10.54 20.50
N TYR A 82 9.73 9.34 19.97
CA TYR A 82 8.63 9.13 19.05
C TYR A 82 7.29 9.55 19.67
N ARG A 83 6.98 9.12 20.90
CA ARG A 83 5.73 9.49 21.58
C ARG A 83 5.54 11.00 21.73
N ILE A 84 6.58 11.72 22.16
CA ILE A 84 6.52 13.17 22.35
C ILE A 84 6.30 13.88 21.01
N ILE A 85 7.09 13.53 19.99
CA ILE A 85 6.96 14.12 18.65
C ILE A 85 5.58 13.81 18.06
N SER A 86 5.10 12.57 18.20
CA SER A 86 3.78 12.17 17.74
C SER A 86 2.67 12.96 18.43
N VAL A 87 2.73 13.22 19.74
CA VAL A 87 1.69 14.03 20.40
C VAL A 87 1.68 15.46 19.86
N VAL A 88 2.86 16.06 19.68
CA VAL A 88 2.97 17.45 19.21
C VAL A 88 2.55 17.61 17.75
N LEU A 89 2.89 16.64 16.88
CA LEU A 89 2.69 16.78 15.44
C LEU A 89 1.50 16.00 14.89
N ALA A 90 1.06 14.91 15.51
CA ALA A 90 0.00 14.07 14.93
C ALA A 90 -1.33 14.79 14.84
N ILE A 91 -1.73 15.53 15.89
CA ILE A 91 -3.00 16.28 15.89
C ILE A 91 -3.03 17.35 14.79
N PRO A 92 -2.06 18.29 14.70
CA PRO A 92 -2.10 19.31 13.65
C PRO A 92 -1.97 18.71 12.24
N LEU A 93 -1.15 17.68 12.06
CA LEU A 93 -1.03 16.99 10.77
C LEU A 93 -2.32 16.26 10.37
N ALA A 94 -2.98 15.59 11.31
CA ALA A 94 -4.26 14.93 11.04
C ALA A 94 -5.33 15.92 10.59
N VAL A 95 -5.40 17.09 11.23
CA VAL A 95 -6.31 18.18 10.82
C VAL A 95 -5.95 18.68 9.42
N PHE A 96 -4.67 18.94 9.15
CA PHE A 96 -4.21 19.42 7.84
C PHE A 96 -4.57 18.44 6.71
N TRP A 97 -4.30 17.15 6.90
CA TRP A 97 -4.64 16.12 5.93
C TRP A 97 -6.15 15.94 5.79
N GLY A 98 -6.89 15.94 6.90
CA GLY A 98 -8.36 15.85 6.88
C GLY A 98 -9.01 16.97 6.05
N VAL A 99 -8.58 18.22 6.25
CA VAL A 99 -9.05 19.36 5.45
C VAL A 99 -8.64 19.22 3.99
N SER A 100 -7.40 18.80 3.72
CA SER A 100 -6.91 18.60 2.35
C SER A 100 -7.76 17.57 1.60
N PHE A 101 -8.03 16.42 2.20
CA PHE A 101 -8.88 15.39 1.61
C PHE A 101 -10.34 15.86 1.44
N ALA A 102 -10.86 16.65 2.38
CA ALA A 102 -12.19 17.23 2.24
C ALA A 102 -12.28 18.18 1.03
N CYS A 103 -11.29 19.06 0.85
CA CYS A 103 -11.21 19.95 -0.31
C CYS A 103 -11.11 19.17 -1.63
N VAL A 104 -10.25 18.14 -1.68
CA VAL A 104 -10.11 17.29 -2.88
C VAL A 104 -11.43 16.58 -3.20
N SER A 105 -12.11 16.04 -2.20
CA SER A 105 -13.42 15.39 -2.37
C SER A 105 -14.47 16.38 -2.88
N PHE A 106 -14.50 17.59 -2.31
CA PHE A 106 -15.39 18.65 -2.78
C PHE A 106 -15.11 19.01 -4.25
N CYS A 107 -13.85 19.27 -4.62
CA CYS A 107 -13.48 19.54 -6.01
C CYS A 107 -13.86 18.37 -6.94
N ARG A 108 -13.66 17.12 -6.51
CA ARG A 108 -14.01 15.93 -7.30
C ARG A 108 -15.50 15.90 -7.61
N ILE A 109 -16.36 16.11 -6.61
CA ILE A 109 -17.82 16.00 -6.73
C ILE A 109 -18.39 17.19 -7.49
N TRP A 110 -17.96 18.41 -7.16
CA TRP A 110 -18.59 19.63 -7.65
C TRP A 110 -17.97 20.19 -8.93
N VAL A 111 -16.70 19.87 -9.19
CA VAL A 111 -16.00 20.36 -10.39
C VAL A 111 -15.71 19.20 -11.33
N CYS A 112 -14.96 18.18 -10.88
CA CYS A 112 -14.52 17.14 -11.80
C CYS A 112 -15.66 16.30 -12.37
N VAL A 113 -16.63 15.86 -11.57
CA VAL A 113 -17.76 15.04 -12.07
C VAL A 113 -18.62 15.83 -13.08
N PRO A 114 -19.04 17.07 -12.83
CA PRO A 114 -19.76 17.88 -13.82
C PRO A 114 -18.93 18.15 -15.07
N CYS A 115 -17.65 18.50 -14.94
CA CYS A 115 -16.78 18.71 -16.09
C CYS A 115 -16.66 17.45 -16.95
N LEU A 116 -16.44 16.29 -16.33
CA LEU A 116 -16.39 15.01 -17.04
C LEU A 116 -17.72 14.70 -17.74
N ARG A 117 -18.85 14.92 -17.06
CA ARG A 117 -20.19 14.77 -17.65
C ARG A 117 -20.38 15.70 -18.86
N SER A 118 -19.92 16.95 -18.79
CA SER A 118 -19.98 17.89 -19.91
C SER A 118 -19.09 17.43 -21.07
N CYS A 119 -17.86 17.00 -20.80
CA CYS A 119 -16.97 16.45 -21.82
C CYS A 119 -17.56 15.20 -22.48
N ASP A 120 -18.23 14.33 -21.72
CA ASP A 120 -18.90 13.14 -22.27
C ASP A 120 -20.02 13.51 -23.25
N ILE A 121 -20.79 14.57 -22.98
CA ILE A 121 -21.84 15.05 -23.88
C ILE A 121 -21.23 15.55 -25.19
N GLU A 122 -20.15 16.33 -25.13
CA GLU A 122 -19.43 16.77 -26.34
C GLU A 122 -18.83 15.58 -27.11
N LEU A 123 -18.26 14.62 -26.39
CA LEU A 123 -17.70 13.40 -26.96
C LEU A 123 -18.77 12.50 -27.58
N MET A 124 -20.03 12.53 -27.14
CA MET A 124 -21.12 11.78 -27.78
C MET A 124 -21.31 12.22 -29.23
N CYS A 125 -21.29 13.52 -29.50
CA CYS A 125 -21.38 14.06 -30.85
C CYS A 125 -20.18 13.64 -31.69
N VAL A 126 -18.97 13.77 -31.14
CA VAL A 126 -17.73 13.35 -31.82
C VAL A 126 -17.76 11.84 -32.12
N ARG A 127 -18.21 11.03 -31.18
CA ARG A 127 -18.35 9.57 -31.35
C ARG A 127 -19.31 9.21 -32.46
N GLN A 128 -20.45 9.89 -32.58
CA GLN A 128 -21.39 9.64 -33.67
C GLN A 128 -20.77 9.93 -35.03
N VAL A 129 -20.08 11.07 -35.18
CA VAL A 129 -19.39 11.41 -36.43
C VAL A 129 -18.28 10.40 -36.72
N PHE A 130 -17.49 10.06 -35.71
CA PHE A 130 -16.40 9.11 -35.82
C PHE A 130 -16.91 7.72 -36.23
N ASP A 131 -18.00 7.23 -35.64
CA ASP A 131 -18.60 5.93 -35.99
C ASP A 131 -19.08 5.90 -37.44
N VAL A 132 -19.73 6.96 -37.92
CA VAL A 132 -20.12 7.09 -39.33
C VAL A 132 -18.89 7.08 -40.25
N CYS A 133 -17.81 7.77 -39.88
CA CYS A 133 -16.56 7.71 -40.62
C CYS A 133 -15.98 6.28 -40.64
N LEU A 134 -15.94 5.59 -39.51
CA LEU A 134 -15.45 4.21 -39.43
C LEU A 134 -16.28 3.28 -40.32
N GLN A 135 -17.60 3.36 -40.29
CA GLN A 135 -18.47 2.53 -41.12
C GLN A 135 -18.29 2.83 -42.62
N THR A 136 -18.13 4.11 -42.97
CA THR A 136 -18.00 4.54 -44.37
C THR A 136 -16.65 4.16 -44.97
N PHE A 137 -15.56 4.27 -44.20
CA PHE A 137 -14.20 4.02 -44.70
C PHE A 137 -13.70 2.62 -44.37
N LEU A 138 -13.76 2.24 -43.08
CA LEU A 138 -13.22 0.95 -42.63
C LEU A 138 -14.19 -0.21 -42.81
N GLY A 139 -15.50 0.03 -42.83
CA GLY A 139 -16.51 -0.97 -43.18
C GLY A 139 -16.22 -1.68 -44.52
N PRO A 140 -16.14 -0.96 -45.65
CA PRO A 140 -15.83 -1.58 -46.94
C PRO A 140 -14.42 -2.17 -47.00
N CYS A 141 -13.43 -1.58 -46.32
CA CYS A 141 -12.09 -2.16 -46.22
C CYS A 141 -12.10 -3.51 -45.52
N TRP A 142 -12.77 -3.63 -44.37
CA TRP A 142 -12.83 -4.86 -43.60
C TRP A 142 -13.64 -5.95 -44.32
N GLU A 143 -14.72 -5.57 -44.97
CA GLU A 143 -15.49 -6.45 -45.87
C GLU A 143 -14.60 -7.00 -46.99
N ALA A 144 -13.78 -6.15 -47.62
CA ALA A 144 -12.83 -6.58 -48.65
C ALA A 144 -11.73 -7.50 -48.09
N PHE A 145 -11.20 -7.20 -46.90
CA PHE A 145 -10.23 -8.06 -46.21
C PHE A 145 -10.83 -9.42 -45.84
N GLY A 146 -12.07 -9.47 -45.35
CA GLY A 146 -12.78 -10.72 -45.05
C GLY A 146 -12.96 -11.58 -46.30
N ARG A 147 -13.24 -10.97 -47.46
CA ARG A 147 -13.34 -11.68 -48.75
C ARG A 147 -12.03 -12.31 -49.22
N LEU A 148 -10.88 -11.77 -48.84
CA LEU A 148 -9.58 -12.40 -49.13
C LEU A 148 -9.44 -13.75 -48.43
N PHE A 149 -10.01 -13.90 -47.23
CA PHE A 149 -9.96 -15.15 -46.45
C PHE A 149 -11.18 -16.06 -46.64
N TYR A 150 -12.26 -15.55 -47.22
CA TYR A 150 -13.54 -16.26 -47.39
C TYR A 150 -13.43 -17.58 -48.17
N ASN A 151 -12.51 -17.67 -49.15
CA ASN A 151 -12.40 -18.86 -50.00
C ASN A 151 -11.53 -20.00 -49.43
N ILE A 152 -11.00 -19.87 -48.20
CA ILE A 152 -10.16 -20.91 -47.59
C ILE A 152 -11.06 -22.04 -47.04
N ARG A 153 -11.24 -23.09 -47.84
CA ARG A 153 -11.99 -24.30 -47.47
C ARG A 153 -11.07 -25.28 -46.74
N VAL A 154 -11.13 -25.29 -45.40
CA VAL A 154 -10.39 -26.28 -44.58
C VAL A 154 -11.15 -27.60 -44.61
N LYS A 155 -10.53 -28.65 -45.15
CA LYS A 155 -11.01 -30.03 -45.01
C LYS A 155 -10.24 -30.70 -43.88
N LEU A 156 -10.93 -31.01 -42.78
CA LEU A 156 -10.36 -31.81 -41.70
C LEU A 156 -10.39 -33.27 -42.12
N ILE A 157 -9.22 -33.82 -42.44
CA ILE A 157 -9.06 -35.26 -42.64
C ILE A 157 -8.83 -35.84 -41.25
N LYS A 158 -9.83 -36.56 -40.74
CA LYS A 158 -9.69 -37.33 -39.50
C LYS A 158 -8.79 -38.53 -39.82
N SER A 159 -7.52 -38.45 -39.43
CA SER A 159 -6.60 -39.58 -39.40
C SER A 159 -6.98 -40.47 -38.21
N GLU A 160 -7.70 -41.55 -38.48
CA GLU A 160 -7.90 -42.62 -37.50
C GLU A 160 -6.59 -43.42 -37.45
N VAL A 161 -5.89 -43.30 -36.33
CA VAL A 161 -4.73 -44.13 -35.94
C VAL A 161 -5.25 -45.24 -35.04
#